data_AF-A0A949CSS8-F1
#
_entry.id   AF-A0A949CSS8-F1
#
_cell.length_a   1.000
_cell.length_b   1.000
_cell.length_c   1.000
_cell.angle_alpha   90.00
_cell.angle_beta   90.00
_cell.angle_gamma   90.00
#
_symmetry.space_group_name_H-M   'P 1'
#
loop_
_entity.id
_entity.type
_entity.pdbx_description
1 polymer ?
#
loop_
_entity_poly.entity_id
_entity_poly.type
_entity_poly.pdbx_seq_one_letter_code
_entity_poly.pdbx_strand_id
1 'polypeptide(L)'
;LDFQTDLSLLELSDMSHPLLRQLAQRAPGTYNHSISVAALAETAADAIGANGLLVRVGACFHDIGKMFKPNYFVENQSPGANRHDALQPAMSTLVIIAHVKDGADLGRQHHLPKRVIDFIEQHHGTTLVEYFYKMATRKSEQDPNAEEVPETAFRYPGPKPQTREAAVLMIADAVESASRALVEPTPSRLQNLVDQIAMKKLLDGQFEECALTLKELELIKRSLVKSLTAIYHGRIKYPDQQSAG
;
A
#
# COMPACT_ATOMS: atom_id res chain seq x y z
N LEU A 1 -11.14 14.46 22.31
CA LEU A 1 -12.15 14.76 21.27
C LEU A 1 -11.40 15.48 20.15
N ASP A 2 -10.86 14.72 19.21
CA ASP A 2 -10.06 15.25 18.11
C ASP A 2 -11.01 15.49 16.92
N PHE A 3 -11.73 16.61 16.99
CA PHE A 3 -12.59 17.05 15.88
C PHE A 3 -11.71 17.69 14.81
N GLN A 4 -11.13 16.86 13.95
CA GLN A 4 -10.65 17.37 12.67
C GLN A 4 -11.83 17.78 11.82
N THR A 5 -11.85 19.05 11.43
CA THR A 5 -12.76 19.57 10.42
C THR A 5 -12.22 19.23 9.04
N ASP A 6 -13.10 19.10 8.05
CA ASP A 6 -12.71 18.91 6.65
C ASP A 6 -11.71 19.99 6.17
N LEU A 7 -11.75 21.19 6.76
CA LEU A 7 -10.79 22.27 6.50
C LEU A 7 -9.35 21.87 6.85
N SER A 8 -9.13 21.21 7.99
CA SER A 8 -7.80 20.72 8.38
C SER A 8 -7.29 19.59 7.46
N LEU A 9 -8.20 18.77 6.91
CA LEU A 9 -7.85 17.74 5.94
C LEU A 9 -7.55 18.34 4.57
N LEU A 10 -8.25 19.39 4.17
CA LEU A 10 -7.97 20.12 2.93
C LEU A 10 -6.57 20.75 2.96
N GLU A 11 -6.16 21.33 4.08
CA GLU A 11 -4.79 21.85 4.25
C GLU A 11 -3.74 20.75 4.13
N LEU A 12 -3.98 19.57 4.70
CA LEU A 12 -3.09 18.40 4.57
C LEU A 12 -3.13 17.75 3.18
N SER A 13 -4.20 17.96 2.42
CA SER A 13 -4.32 17.52 1.03
C SER A 13 -3.50 18.37 0.06
N ASP A 14 -2.95 19.49 0.52
CA ASP A 14 -2.03 20.29 -0.26
C ASP A 14 -0.68 19.58 -0.39
N MET A 15 -0.32 19.23 -1.64
CA MET A 15 0.96 18.60 -1.98
C MET A 15 2.16 19.52 -1.69
N SER A 16 1.91 20.79 -1.35
CA SER A 16 2.91 21.72 -0.85
C SER A 16 3.40 21.42 0.58
N HIS A 17 2.71 20.52 1.31
CA HIS A 17 3.06 20.18 2.68
C HIS A 17 4.54 19.76 2.81
N PRO A 18 5.31 20.29 3.79
CA PRO A 18 6.75 20.06 3.89
C PRO A 18 7.17 18.58 3.88
N LEU A 19 6.42 17.71 4.55
CA LEU A 19 6.69 16.26 4.55
C LEU A 19 6.51 15.63 3.17
N LEU A 20 5.48 16.02 2.42
CA LEU A 20 5.23 15.47 1.08
C LEU A 20 6.29 15.94 0.09
N ARG A 21 6.78 17.18 0.24
CA ARG A 21 7.94 17.68 -0.51
C ARG A 21 9.21 16.91 -0.18
N GLN A 22 9.45 16.60 1.09
CA GLN A 22 10.59 15.76 1.48
C GLN A 22 10.47 14.35 0.92
N LEU A 23 9.27 13.77 0.91
CA LEU A 23 9.00 12.45 0.34
C LEU A 23 9.31 12.45 -1.16
N ALA A 24 8.81 13.43 -1.90
CA ALA A 24 9.10 13.59 -3.33
C ALA A 24 10.60 13.73 -3.63
N GLN A 25 11.37 14.40 -2.76
CA GLN A 25 12.81 14.58 -2.95
C GLN A 25 13.63 13.34 -2.56
N ARG A 26 13.28 12.66 -1.46
CA ARG A 26 14.07 11.56 -0.89
C ARG A 26 13.68 10.19 -1.43
N ALA A 27 12.40 9.99 -1.74
CA ALA A 27 11.81 8.73 -2.18
C ALA A 27 10.75 8.99 -3.28
N PRO A 28 11.16 9.46 -4.47
CA PRO A 28 10.25 9.87 -5.54
C PRO A 28 9.34 8.74 -6.05
N GLY A 29 9.82 7.49 -6.01
CA GLY A 29 9.03 6.31 -6.35
C GLY A 29 7.88 6.10 -5.38
N THR A 30 8.17 6.14 -4.08
CA THR A 30 7.18 6.06 -3.01
C THR A 30 6.19 7.21 -3.06
N TYR A 31 6.65 8.43 -3.37
CA TYR A 31 5.75 9.58 -3.58
C TYR A 31 4.73 9.29 -4.70
N ASN A 32 5.20 8.89 -5.87
CA ASN A 32 4.32 8.60 -7.02
C ASN A 32 3.36 7.43 -6.74
N HIS A 33 3.82 6.42 -6.00
CA HIS A 33 2.98 5.34 -5.49
C HIS A 33 1.88 5.90 -4.59
N SER A 34 2.23 6.67 -3.56
CA SER A 34 1.29 7.24 -2.59
C SER A 34 0.18 8.08 -3.26
N ILE A 35 0.53 8.88 -4.27
CA ILE A 35 -0.45 9.66 -5.05
C ILE A 35 -1.41 8.76 -5.85
N SER A 36 -0.89 7.67 -6.41
CA SER A 36 -1.70 6.71 -7.16
C SER A 36 -2.66 5.97 -6.22
N VAL A 37 -2.17 5.54 -5.06
CA VAL A 37 -2.99 4.93 -4.00
C VAL A 37 -4.05 5.90 -3.52
N ALA A 38 -3.72 7.18 -3.30
CA ALA A 38 -4.67 8.18 -2.83
C ALA A 38 -5.86 8.33 -3.79
N ALA A 39 -5.63 8.39 -5.10
CA ALA A 39 -6.70 8.48 -6.09
C ALA A 39 -7.60 7.22 -6.13
N LEU A 40 -6.99 6.03 -6.04
CA LEU A 40 -7.71 4.76 -6.01
C LEU A 40 -8.56 4.63 -4.73
N ALA A 41 -7.95 4.93 -3.58
CA ALA A 41 -8.53 4.75 -2.27
C ALA A 41 -9.65 5.77 -1.98
N GLU A 42 -9.51 7.02 -2.39
CA GLU A 42 -10.57 8.05 -2.32
C GLU A 42 -11.85 7.56 -3.01
N THR A 43 -11.73 7.15 -4.27
CA THR A 43 -12.87 6.67 -5.07
C THR A 43 -13.49 5.40 -4.48
N ALA A 44 -12.69 4.52 -3.89
CA ALA A 44 -13.17 3.30 -3.25
C ALA A 44 -13.90 3.58 -1.92
N ALA A 45 -13.41 4.53 -1.13
CA ALA A 45 -14.05 4.97 0.10
C ALA A 45 -15.39 5.65 -0.17
N ASP A 46 -15.46 6.53 -1.17
CA ASP A 46 -16.70 7.19 -1.57
C ASP A 46 -17.77 6.17 -2.02
N ALA A 47 -17.36 5.11 -2.72
CA ALA A 47 -18.27 4.07 -3.20
C ALA A 47 -18.99 3.29 -2.09
N ILE A 48 -18.47 3.33 -0.85
CA ILE A 48 -19.09 2.72 0.34
C ILE A 48 -19.67 3.75 1.31
N GLY A 49 -19.64 5.04 0.96
CA GLY A 49 -20.07 6.13 1.83
C GLY A 49 -19.17 6.34 3.05
N ALA A 50 -17.88 5.98 2.94
CA ALA A 50 -16.86 6.32 3.93
C ALA A 50 -16.27 7.72 3.65
N ASN A 51 -15.37 8.21 4.50
CA ASN A 51 -14.76 9.52 4.28
C ASN A 51 -13.61 9.45 3.25
N GLY A 52 -13.91 9.73 1.98
CA GLY A 52 -12.93 9.73 0.88
C GLY A 52 -11.79 10.71 1.05
N LEU A 53 -12.06 11.94 1.49
CA LEU A 53 -11.03 12.96 1.73
C LEU A 53 -10.03 12.51 2.80
N LEU A 54 -10.51 11.92 3.90
CA LEU A 54 -9.66 11.38 4.95
C LEU A 54 -8.77 10.24 4.43
N VAL A 55 -9.32 9.34 3.62
CA VAL A 55 -8.56 8.24 3.01
C VAL A 55 -7.51 8.76 2.04
N ARG A 56 -7.85 9.76 1.21
CA ARG A 56 -6.91 10.42 0.31
C ARG A 56 -5.73 11.01 1.08
N VAL A 57 -6.01 11.79 2.12
CA VAL A 57 -4.96 12.39 2.96
C VAL A 57 -4.13 11.30 3.62
N GLY A 58 -4.76 10.29 4.23
CA GLY A 58 -4.08 9.13 4.82
C GLY A 58 -3.12 8.45 3.84
N ALA A 59 -3.59 8.19 2.62
CA ALA A 59 -2.80 7.58 1.55
C ALA A 59 -1.59 8.43 1.14
N CYS A 60 -1.67 9.76 1.14
CA CYS A 60 -0.52 10.62 0.83
C CYS A 60 0.62 10.47 1.85
N PHE A 61 0.30 10.14 3.10
CA PHE A 61 1.27 10.05 4.19
C PHE A 61 1.62 8.62 4.63
N HIS A 62 0.86 7.61 4.21
CA HIS A 62 0.94 6.24 4.77
C HIS A 62 2.36 5.65 4.76
N ASP A 63 3.16 6.07 3.78
CA ASP A 63 4.45 5.48 3.44
C ASP A 63 5.66 6.40 3.75
N ILE A 64 5.44 7.51 4.47
CA ILE A 64 6.49 8.54 4.70
C ILE A 64 7.73 8.00 5.41
N GLY A 65 7.60 6.91 6.17
CA GLY A 65 8.74 6.25 6.81
C GLY A 65 9.75 5.65 5.84
N LYS A 66 9.36 5.35 4.59
CA LYS A 66 10.30 4.85 3.57
C LYS A 66 11.41 5.85 3.24
N MET A 67 11.22 7.15 3.52
CA MET A 67 12.23 8.20 3.34
C MET A 67 13.53 7.96 4.11
N PHE A 68 13.52 7.21 5.20
CA PHE A 68 14.73 6.93 5.98
C PHE A 68 15.65 5.95 5.26
N LYS A 69 15.11 5.03 4.46
CA LYS A 69 15.84 3.97 3.76
C LYS A 69 15.29 3.73 2.35
N PRO A 70 15.20 4.76 1.48
CA PRO A 70 14.47 4.66 0.22
C PRO A 70 14.99 3.54 -0.69
N ASN A 71 16.31 3.33 -0.72
CA ASN A 71 16.96 2.32 -1.57
C ASN A 71 16.64 0.86 -1.17
N TYR A 72 15.90 0.61 -0.10
CA TYR A 72 15.39 -0.72 0.25
C TYR A 72 13.99 -1.00 -0.33
N PHE A 73 13.31 0.02 -0.87
CA PHE A 73 11.98 -0.13 -1.44
C PHE A 73 12.06 -0.11 -2.96
N VAL A 74 11.50 -1.13 -3.60
CA VAL A 74 11.69 -1.44 -5.03
C VAL A 74 11.28 -0.29 -5.94
N GLU A 75 10.26 0.48 -5.55
CA GLU A 75 9.77 1.62 -6.32
C GLU A 75 10.78 2.78 -6.41
N ASN A 76 11.77 2.82 -5.51
CA ASN A 76 12.84 3.82 -5.51
C ASN A 76 14.18 3.29 -6.04
N GLN A 77 14.27 1.99 -6.35
CA GLN A 77 15.51 1.38 -6.81
C GLN A 77 15.70 1.58 -8.33
N SER A 78 16.96 1.77 -8.73
CA SER A 78 17.34 1.63 -10.15
C SER A 78 17.40 0.15 -10.55
N PRO A 79 17.06 -0.20 -11.80
CA PRO A 79 17.14 -1.58 -12.28
C PRO A 79 18.52 -2.22 -12.00
N GLY A 80 18.52 -3.42 -11.41
CA GLY A 80 19.74 -4.21 -11.16
C GLY A 80 20.46 -3.94 -9.84
N ALA A 81 19.97 -3.05 -8.97
CA ALA A 81 20.58 -2.78 -7.67
C ALA A 81 19.58 -3.01 -6.51
N ASN A 82 19.45 -4.26 -6.05
CA ASN A 82 18.60 -4.60 -4.91
C ASN A 82 19.43 -4.75 -3.62
N ARG A 83 19.22 -3.85 -2.65
CA ARG A 83 19.93 -3.87 -1.35
C ARG A 83 19.62 -5.12 -0.52
N HIS A 84 18.51 -5.80 -0.79
CA HIS A 84 18.11 -7.00 -0.07
C HIS A 84 18.93 -8.24 -0.43
N ASP A 85 19.60 -8.26 -1.58
CA ASP A 85 20.39 -9.41 -2.04
C ASP A 85 21.59 -9.70 -1.10
N ALA A 86 22.06 -8.69 -0.38
CA ALA A 86 23.15 -8.79 0.60
C ALA A 86 22.67 -9.10 2.03
N LEU A 87 21.35 -9.24 2.24
CA LEU A 87 20.76 -9.41 3.57
C LEU A 87 20.14 -10.79 3.76
N GLN A 88 20.15 -11.28 5.01
CA GLN A 88 19.31 -12.42 5.38
C GLN A 88 17.83 -12.03 5.30
N PRO A 89 16.92 -12.97 4.96
CA PRO A 89 15.49 -12.69 4.84
C PRO A 89 14.90 -11.98 6.07
N ALA A 90 15.24 -12.45 7.28
CA ALA A 90 14.76 -11.84 8.52
C ALA A 90 15.21 -10.37 8.67
N MET A 91 16.46 -10.05 8.29
CA MET A 91 16.97 -8.67 8.33
C MET A 91 16.25 -7.78 7.31
N SER A 92 16.01 -8.30 6.10
CA SER A 92 15.22 -7.61 5.08
C SER A 92 13.80 -7.31 5.58
N THR A 93 13.15 -8.27 6.23
CA THR A 93 11.83 -8.08 6.82
C THR A 93 11.83 -7.00 7.91
N LEU A 94 12.82 -6.98 8.80
CA LEU A 94 12.94 -5.92 9.82
C LEU A 94 13.08 -4.54 9.19
N VAL A 95 13.85 -4.41 8.11
CA VAL A 95 14.00 -3.13 7.39
C VAL A 95 12.67 -2.71 6.75
N ILE A 96 11.95 -3.64 6.12
CA ILE A 96 10.65 -3.36 5.52
C ILE A 96 9.64 -2.95 6.60
N ILE A 97 9.48 -3.73 7.66
CA ILE A 97 8.49 -3.44 8.72
C ILE A 97 8.76 -2.11 9.42
N ALA A 98 10.02 -1.72 9.57
CA ALA A 98 10.41 -0.50 10.28
C ALA A 98 9.79 0.79 9.70
N HIS A 99 9.47 0.84 8.39
CA HIS A 99 8.90 2.05 7.79
C HIS A 99 7.58 2.48 8.44
N VAL A 100 6.80 1.52 8.96
CA VAL A 100 5.53 1.82 9.65
C VAL A 100 5.80 2.64 10.91
N LYS A 101 6.70 2.15 11.77
CA LYS A 101 7.07 2.84 13.01
C LYS A 101 7.76 4.16 12.73
N ASP A 102 8.74 4.16 11.82
CA ASP A 102 9.48 5.36 11.44
C ASP A 102 8.54 6.44 10.86
N GLY A 103 7.54 6.01 10.07
CA GLY A 103 6.53 6.89 9.50
C GLY A 103 5.59 7.46 10.56
N ALA A 104 5.12 6.63 11.50
CA ALA A 104 4.25 7.09 12.59
C ALA A 104 4.96 8.09 13.50
N ASP A 105 6.23 7.81 13.86
CA ASP A 105 7.04 8.71 14.69
C ASP A 105 7.33 10.03 13.95
N LEU A 106 7.63 9.98 12.65
CA LEU A 106 7.78 11.19 11.83
C LEU A 106 6.47 11.98 11.74
N GLY A 107 5.33 11.30 11.57
CA GLY A 107 4.02 11.92 11.57
C GLY A 107 3.73 12.66 12.87
N ARG A 108 4.04 12.05 14.03
CA ARG A 108 3.92 12.69 15.35
C ARG A 108 4.81 13.93 15.48
N GLN A 109 6.06 13.85 15.04
CA GLN A 109 7.01 14.99 15.08
C GLN A 109 6.52 16.18 14.25
N HIS A 110 5.82 15.90 13.15
CA HIS A 110 5.20 16.91 12.29
C HIS A 110 3.77 17.26 12.69
N HIS A 111 3.31 16.80 13.86
CA HIS A 111 1.97 17.08 14.39
C HIS A 111 0.86 16.66 13.43
N LEU A 112 1.08 15.59 12.66
CA LEU A 112 0.02 15.01 11.87
C LEU A 112 -1.11 14.56 12.79
N PRO A 113 -2.37 14.71 12.37
CA PRO A 113 -3.50 14.28 13.16
C PRO A 113 -3.45 12.79 13.45
N LYS A 114 -4.01 12.38 14.59
CA LYS A 114 -4.01 10.96 15.00
C LYS A 114 -4.62 10.06 13.92
N ARG A 115 -5.72 10.48 13.28
CA ARG A 115 -6.38 9.67 12.24
C ARG A 115 -5.49 9.43 11.02
N VAL A 116 -4.57 10.36 10.70
CA VAL A 116 -3.59 10.20 9.61
C VAL A 116 -2.47 9.25 10.04
N ILE A 117 -1.97 9.40 11.27
CA ILE A 117 -0.97 8.50 11.84
C ILE A 117 -1.51 7.06 11.93
N ASP A 118 -2.78 6.90 12.29
CA ASP A 118 -3.44 5.60 12.37
C ASP A 118 -3.42 4.87 11.02
N PHE A 119 -3.54 5.58 9.88
CA PHE A 119 -3.35 4.96 8.56
C PHE A 119 -1.93 4.44 8.35
N ILE A 120 -0.92 5.22 8.76
CA ILE A 120 0.48 4.79 8.69
C ILE A 120 0.65 3.48 9.48
N GLU A 121 0.13 3.42 10.70
CA GLU A 121 0.27 2.25 11.56
C GLU A 121 -0.51 1.01 11.06
N GLN A 122 -1.66 1.22 10.42
CA GLN A 122 -2.62 0.14 10.12
C GLN A 122 -2.61 -0.35 8.66
N HIS A 123 -2.04 0.38 7.71
CA HIS A 123 -2.23 0.09 6.28
C HIS A 123 -1.74 -1.30 5.85
N HIS A 124 -0.76 -1.88 6.57
CA HIS A 124 -0.34 -3.28 6.38
C HIS A 124 -0.96 -4.27 7.37
N GLY A 125 -1.65 -3.80 8.40
CA GLY A 125 -2.22 -4.64 9.45
C GLY A 125 -1.19 -5.59 10.05
N THR A 126 -1.54 -6.86 10.13
CA THR A 126 -0.64 -7.95 10.59
C THR A 126 -0.23 -8.89 9.46
N THR A 127 -0.17 -8.36 8.24
CA THR A 127 0.04 -9.16 7.04
C THR A 127 1.45 -9.74 7.00
N LEU A 128 1.61 -10.85 6.27
CA LEU A 128 2.89 -11.53 6.12
C LEU A 128 3.74 -10.84 5.04
N VAL A 129 5.02 -10.58 5.35
CA VAL A 129 6.03 -10.15 4.37
C VAL A 129 6.48 -11.37 3.56
N GLU A 130 5.60 -11.79 2.65
CA GLU A 130 5.63 -13.10 2.00
C GLU A 130 6.89 -13.42 1.22
N TYR A 131 7.47 -12.44 0.52
CA TYR A 131 8.65 -12.68 -0.31
C TYR A 131 9.82 -13.17 0.55
N PHE A 132 10.11 -12.46 1.64
CA PHE A 132 11.18 -12.83 2.55
C PHE A 132 10.84 -14.04 3.40
N TYR A 133 9.57 -14.24 3.78
CA TYR A 133 9.14 -15.48 4.44
C TYR A 133 9.41 -16.70 3.55
N LYS A 134 8.93 -16.70 2.30
CA LYS A 134 9.16 -17.80 1.35
C LYS A 134 10.65 -18.03 1.09
N MET A 135 11.45 -16.98 1.03
CA MET A 135 12.91 -17.08 0.88
C MET A 135 13.54 -17.76 2.12
N ALA A 136 13.08 -17.42 3.32
CA ALA A 136 13.53 -18.05 4.56
C ALA A 136 13.13 -19.53 4.63
N THR A 137 11.87 -19.86 4.35
CA THR A 137 11.37 -21.24 4.36
C THR A 137 12.14 -22.13 3.38
N ARG A 138 12.33 -21.66 2.13
CA ARG A 138 13.12 -22.41 1.13
C ARG A 138 14.56 -22.66 1.56
N LYS A 139 15.16 -21.72 2.29
CA LYS A 139 16.51 -21.88 2.83
C LYS A 139 16.54 -22.88 3.99
N SER A 140 15.51 -22.87 4.84
CA SER A 140 15.35 -23.85 5.94
C SER A 140 15.16 -25.26 5.40
N GLU A 141 14.32 -25.43 4.36
CA GLU A 141 14.06 -26.72 3.71
C GLU A 141 15.31 -27.39 3.10
N GLN A 142 16.40 -26.63 2.88
CA GLN A 142 17.67 -27.15 2.39
C GLN A 142 18.57 -27.73 3.50
N ASP A 143 18.26 -27.46 4.77
CA ASP A 143 18.98 -27.98 5.93
C ASP A 143 18.09 -29.00 6.67
N PRO A 144 18.43 -30.30 6.64
CA PRO A 144 17.66 -31.36 7.29
C PRO A 144 17.50 -31.20 8.81
N ASN A 145 18.31 -30.34 9.45
CA ASN A 145 18.28 -30.10 10.90
C ASN A 145 17.67 -28.74 11.26
N ALA A 146 17.24 -27.94 10.26
CA ALA A 146 16.68 -26.63 10.54
C ALA A 146 15.24 -26.73 11.03
N GLU A 147 14.91 -25.87 12.00
CA GLU A 147 13.55 -25.73 12.51
C GLU A 147 12.64 -25.06 11.47
N GLU A 148 11.33 -25.25 11.64
CA GLU A 148 10.32 -24.56 10.84
C GLU A 148 10.41 -23.05 11.07
N VAL A 149 10.38 -22.27 9.98
CA VAL A 149 10.48 -20.81 10.06
C VAL A 149 9.16 -20.26 10.59
N PRO A 150 9.12 -19.57 11.74
CA PRO A 150 7.87 -19.05 12.29
C PRO A 150 7.36 -17.86 11.49
N GLU A 151 6.10 -17.90 11.03
CA GLU A 151 5.45 -16.78 10.33
C GLU A 151 5.46 -15.48 11.15
N THR A 152 5.38 -15.59 12.48
CA THR A 152 5.33 -14.43 13.39
C THR A 152 6.56 -13.53 13.27
N ALA A 153 7.72 -14.07 12.88
CA ALA A 153 8.93 -13.29 12.63
C ALA A 153 8.86 -12.46 11.34
N PHE A 154 7.87 -12.71 10.49
CA PHE A 154 7.71 -12.08 9.18
C PHE A 154 6.42 -11.28 9.02
N ARG A 155 5.62 -11.16 10.07
CA ARG A 155 4.38 -10.38 10.05
C ARG A 155 4.60 -8.96 10.54
N TYR A 156 3.88 -8.00 9.94
CA TYR A 156 3.77 -6.66 10.50
C TYR A 156 3.17 -6.74 11.92
N PRO A 157 3.60 -5.87 12.86
CA PRO A 157 3.13 -5.90 14.23
C PRO A 157 1.68 -5.42 14.38
N GLY A 158 1.09 -4.81 13.35
CA GLY A 158 -0.22 -4.22 13.40
C GLY A 158 -0.26 -2.85 14.09
N PRO A 159 -1.47 -2.41 14.52
CA PRO A 159 -2.70 -3.20 14.59
C PRO A 159 -3.35 -3.47 13.22
N LYS A 160 -4.31 -4.41 13.16
CA LYS A 160 -5.19 -4.57 11.99
C LYS A 160 -5.97 -3.26 11.75
N PRO A 161 -6.50 -3.01 10.54
CA PRO A 161 -7.44 -1.93 10.29
C PRO A 161 -8.53 -1.85 11.36
N GLN A 162 -8.65 -0.67 11.99
CA GLN A 162 -9.67 -0.39 13.01
C GLN A 162 -10.90 0.30 12.43
N THR A 163 -10.80 0.78 11.18
CA THR A 163 -11.87 1.52 10.48
C THR A 163 -12.05 0.98 9.06
N ARG A 164 -13.23 1.23 8.49
CA ARG A 164 -13.51 0.89 7.09
C ARG A 164 -12.56 1.64 6.15
N GLU A 165 -12.24 2.89 6.48
CA GLU A 165 -11.28 3.73 5.77
C GLU A 165 -9.88 3.10 5.74
N ALA A 166 -9.36 2.61 6.88
CA ALA A 166 -8.06 1.95 6.94
C ALA A 166 -8.03 0.65 6.13
N ALA A 167 -9.14 -0.10 6.13
CA ALA A 167 -9.28 -1.30 5.30
C ALA A 167 -9.29 -0.96 3.79
N VAL A 168 -9.95 0.13 3.39
CA VAL A 168 -9.89 0.64 1.99
C VAL A 168 -8.45 0.96 1.60
N LEU A 169 -7.71 1.70 2.44
CA LEU A 169 -6.31 2.03 2.17
C LEU A 169 -5.45 0.78 2.01
N MET A 170 -5.58 -0.20 2.91
CA MET A 170 -4.85 -1.47 2.85
C MET A 170 -5.07 -2.20 1.51
N ILE A 171 -6.32 -2.26 1.04
CA ILE A 171 -6.63 -2.94 -0.22
C ILE A 171 -6.08 -2.14 -1.40
N ALA A 172 -6.27 -0.82 -1.41
CA ALA A 172 -5.83 0.04 -2.48
C ALA A 172 -4.31 0.06 -2.64
N ASP A 173 -3.54 0.15 -1.54
CA ASP A 173 -2.08 0.03 -1.54
C ASP A 173 -1.61 -1.28 -2.19
N ALA A 174 -2.11 -2.41 -1.68
CA ALA A 174 -1.72 -3.72 -2.20
C ALA A 174 -2.08 -3.90 -3.68
N VAL A 175 -3.25 -3.42 -4.11
CA VAL A 175 -3.71 -3.49 -5.49
C VAL A 175 -2.87 -2.62 -6.42
N GLU A 176 -2.56 -1.38 -6.03
CA GLU A 176 -1.72 -0.46 -6.80
C GLU A 176 -0.30 -1.04 -6.99
N SER A 177 0.31 -1.47 -5.90
CA SER A 177 1.64 -2.08 -5.90
C SER A 177 1.70 -3.31 -6.80
N ALA A 178 0.69 -4.20 -6.71
CA ALA A 178 0.67 -5.41 -7.51
C ALA A 178 0.31 -5.16 -8.99
N SER A 179 -0.51 -4.15 -9.30
CA SER A 179 -0.88 -3.85 -10.68
C SER A 179 0.30 -3.31 -11.50
N ARG A 180 1.29 -2.67 -10.85
CA ARG A 180 2.54 -2.23 -11.51
C ARG A 180 3.35 -3.39 -12.11
N ALA A 181 3.22 -4.59 -11.54
CA ALA A 181 3.92 -5.79 -12.02
C ALA A 181 3.15 -6.55 -13.11
N LEU A 182 1.90 -6.16 -13.41
CA LEU A 182 1.12 -6.84 -14.45
C LEU A 182 1.62 -6.48 -15.85
N VAL A 183 2.02 -7.52 -16.59
CA VAL A 183 2.22 -7.44 -18.04
C VAL A 183 0.84 -7.42 -18.69
N GLU A 184 0.55 -6.40 -19.51
CA GLU A 184 -0.74 -6.20 -20.20
C GLU A 184 -1.95 -6.24 -19.24
N PRO A 185 -2.23 -5.13 -18.53
CA PRO A 185 -3.30 -5.04 -17.53
C PRO A 185 -4.69 -4.92 -18.19
N THR A 186 -5.18 -6.03 -18.75
CA THR A 186 -6.55 -6.12 -19.26
C THR A 186 -7.58 -6.04 -18.13
N PRO A 187 -8.83 -5.62 -18.39
CA PRO A 187 -9.86 -5.54 -17.36
C PRO A 187 -10.07 -6.85 -16.57
N SER A 188 -10.00 -8.01 -17.25
CA SER A 188 -10.12 -9.32 -16.59
C SER A 188 -8.94 -9.66 -15.69
N ARG A 189 -7.71 -9.31 -16.09
CA ARG A 189 -6.51 -9.49 -15.25
C ARG A 189 -6.55 -8.59 -14.03
N LEU A 190 -7.00 -7.34 -14.19
CA LEU A 190 -7.20 -6.40 -13.09
C LEU A 190 -8.26 -6.89 -12.11
N GLN A 191 -9.40 -7.38 -12.62
CA GLN A 191 -10.45 -7.98 -11.79
C GLN A 191 -9.91 -9.15 -10.95
N ASN A 192 -9.23 -10.11 -11.59
CA ASN A 192 -8.65 -11.25 -10.90
C ASN A 192 -7.63 -10.83 -9.84
N LEU A 193 -6.77 -9.84 -10.15
CA LEU A 193 -5.79 -9.33 -9.19
C LEU A 193 -6.48 -8.75 -7.94
N VAL A 194 -7.47 -7.89 -8.15
CA VAL A 194 -8.21 -7.23 -7.07
C VAL A 194 -8.95 -8.26 -6.22
N ASP A 195 -9.62 -9.25 -6.85
CA ASP A 195 -10.32 -10.32 -6.14
C ASP A 195 -9.36 -11.16 -5.30
N GLN A 196 -8.21 -11.54 -5.85
CA GLN A 196 -7.20 -12.33 -5.13
C GLN A 196 -6.66 -11.60 -3.91
N ILE A 197 -6.33 -10.31 -4.04
CA ILE A 197 -5.81 -9.50 -2.94
C ILE A 197 -6.87 -9.34 -1.85
N ALA A 198 -8.08 -8.93 -2.22
CA ALA A 198 -9.17 -8.73 -1.27
C ALA A 198 -9.52 -10.03 -0.52
N MET A 199 -9.62 -11.15 -1.24
CA MET A 199 -9.92 -12.46 -0.65
C MET A 199 -8.80 -12.91 0.29
N LYS A 200 -7.54 -12.71 -0.09
CA LYS A 200 -6.40 -13.07 0.74
C LYS A 200 -6.37 -12.29 2.06
N LYS A 201 -6.63 -10.97 2.03
CA LYS A 201 -6.71 -10.16 3.26
C LYS A 201 -7.91 -10.58 4.13
N LEU A 202 -9.04 -10.93 3.51
CA LEU A 202 -10.21 -11.45 4.22
C LEU A 202 -9.90 -12.79 4.92
N LEU A 203 -9.28 -13.73 4.21
CA LEU A 203 -8.92 -15.05 4.74
C LEU A 203 -7.80 -14.98 5.80
N ASP A 204 -6.91 -13.99 5.71
CA ASP A 204 -5.89 -13.69 6.74
C ASP A 204 -6.47 -12.89 7.93
N GLY A 205 -7.80 -12.72 8.00
CA GLY A 205 -8.50 -12.08 9.12
C GLY A 205 -8.20 -10.59 9.27
N GLN A 206 -7.67 -9.90 8.26
CA GLN A 206 -7.23 -8.50 8.39
C GLN A 206 -8.38 -7.52 8.63
N PHE A 207 -9.63 -7.90 8.33
CA PHE A 207 -10.80 -7.02 8.49
C PHE A 207 -11.62 -7.31 9.75
N GLU A 208 -11.19 -8.21 10.62
CA GLU A 208 -11.93 -8.64 11.82
C GLU A 208 -12.11 -7.53 12.87
N GLU A 209 -11.24 -6.51 12.86
CA GLU A 209 -11.22 -5.42 13.83
C GLU A 209 -11.81 -4.11 13.27
N CYS A 210 -12.45 -4.17 12.08
CA CYS A 210 -13.16 -3.04 11.50
C CYS A 210 -14.57 -3.44 11.08
N ALA A 211 -15.47 -2.46 11.00
CA ALA A 211 -16.86 -2.68 10.59
C ALA A 211 -17.05 -2.77 9.06
N LEU A 212 -16.13 -3.40 8.32
CA LEU A 212 -16.24 -3.56 6.87
C LEU A 212 -17.13 -4.77 6.52
N THR A 213 -18.21 -4.53 5.80
CA THR A 213 -19.13 -5.58 5.37
C THR A 213 -18.68 -6.24 4.07
N LEU A 214 -19.11 -7.48 3.79
CA LEU A 214 -18.85 -8.14 2.51
C LEU A 214 -19.45 -7.38 1.31
N LYS A 215 -20.57 -6.69 1.52
CA LYS A 215 -21.18 -5.82 0.50
C LYS A 215 -20.28 -4.63 0.15
N GLU A 216 -19.69 -4.00 1.16
CA GLU A 216 -18.74 -2.90 0.98
C GLU A 216 -17.44 -3.40 0.34
N LEU A 217 -16.95 -4.58 0.72
CA LEU A 217 -15.79 -5.20 0.08
C LEU A 217 -16.03 -5.38 -1.43
N GLU A 218 -17.21 -5.85 -1.85
CA GLU A 218 -17.57 -5.97 -3.27
C GLU A 218 -17.66 -4.61 -3.99
N LEU A 219 -18.13 -3.55 -3.31
CA LEU A 219 -18.13 -2.19 -3.84
C LEU A 219 -16.71 -1.64 -4.02
N ILE A 220 -15.83 -1.85 -3.04
CA ILE A 220 -14.42 -1.48 -3.09
C ILE A 220 -13.75 -2.14 -4.29
N LYS A 221 -13.89 -3.47 -4.43
CA LYS A 221 -13.28 -4.21 -5.54
C LYS A 221 -13.72 -3.66 -6.90
N ARG A 222 -15.02 -3.45 -7.11
CA ARG A 222 -15.54 -2.88 -8.37
C ARG A 222 -15.02 -1.48 -8.63
N SER A 223 -14.93 -0.64 -7.59
CA SER A 223 -14.38 0.71 -7.69
C SER A 223 -12.91 0.67 -8.14
N LEU A 224 -12.09 -0.15 -7.48
CA LEU A 224 -10.67 -0.31 -7.81
C LEU A 224 -10.46 -0.83 -9.24
N VAL A 225 -11.21 -1.85 -9.66
CA VAL A 225 -11.11 -2.40 -11.03
C VAL A 225 -11.45 -1.34 -12.07
N LYS A 226 -12.52 -0.56 -11.84
CA LYS A 226 -12.92 0.54 -12.74
C LYS A 226 -11.82 1.60 -12.83
N SER A 227 -11.29 2.05 -11.69
CA SER A 227 -10.25 3.09 -11.65
C SER A 227 -8.94 2.63 -12.28
N LEU A 228 -8.48 1.40 -11.99
CA LEU A 228 -7.31 0.81 -12.63
C LEU A 228 -7.51 0.67 -14.14
N THR A 229 -8.68 0.20 -14.57
CA THR A 229 -8.99 0.07 -16.00
C THR A 229 -8.87 1.41 -16.70
N ALA A 230 -9.37 2.50 -16.10
CA ALA A 230 -9.23 3.84 -16.65
C ALA A 230 -7.75 4.30 -16.74
N ILE A 231 -6.97 4.07 -15.68
CA ILE A 231 -5.53 4.40 -15.63
C ILE A 231 -4.75 3.67 -16.73
N TYR A 232 -5.05 2.39 -16.97
CA TYR A 232 -4.31 1.56 -17.92
C TYR A 232 -4.86 1.59 -19.35
N HIS A 233 -6.14 1.90 -19.56
CA HIS A 233 -6.72 2.09 -20.91
C HIS A 233 -6.07 3.26 -21.66
N GLY A 234 -5.68 4.34 -20.96
CA GLY A 234 -4.91 5.43 -21.56
C GLY A 234 -3.49 5.05 -22.02
N ARG A 235 -3.00 3.85 -21.66
CA ARG A 235 -1.67 3.34 -22.05
C ARG A 235 -1.71 2.33 -23.20
N ILE A 236 -2.89 1.91 -23.64
CA ILE A 236 -3.02 1.06 -24.82
C ILE A 236 -2.71 1.92 -26.04
N LYS A 237 -1.55 1.69 -26.67
CA LYS A 237 -1.22 2.29 -27.96
C LYS A 237 -2.36 1.96 -28.94
N TYR A 238 -3.00 2.99 -29.48
CA TYR A 238 -3.78 2.82 -30.70
C TYR A 238 -2.86 2.20 -31.75
N PRO A 239 -3.28 1.13 -32.47
CA PRO A 239 -2.54 0.66 -33.62
C PRO A 239 -2.38 1.84 -34.58
N ASP A 240 -1.16 2.07 -35.05
CA ASP A 240 -0.84 3.10 -36.03
C ASP A 240 -1.93 3.13 -37.12
N GLN A 241 -2.59 4.27 -37.28
CA GLN A 241 -3.36 4.52 -38.49
C GLN A 241 -2.38 4.38 -39.64
N GLN A 242 -2.45 3.25 -40.35
CA GLN A 242 -1.73 3.05 -41.59
C GLN A 242 -2.01 4.27 -42.46
N SER A 243 -0.94 4.97 -42.79
CA SER A 243 -0.87 6.00 -43.80
C SER A 243 -1.60 5.48 -45.04
N ALA A 244 -2.73 6.09 -45.38
CA ALA A 244 -3.33 5.92 -46.70
C ALA A 244 -2.36 6.57 -47.71
N GLY A 245 -1.55 5.73 -48.35
CA GLY A 245 -0.90 6.03 -49.62
C GLY A 245 -1.77 5.56 -50.77
#